data_AF-A0A380FB66-F1
#
_entry.id   AF-A0A380FB66-F1
#
_cell.length_a   1.000
_cell.length_b   1.000
_cell.length_c   1.000
_cell.angle_alpha   90.00
_cell.angle_beta   90.00
_cell.angle_gamma   90.00
#
_symmetry.space_group_name_H-M   'P 1'
#
loop_
_entity.id
_entity.type
_entity.pdbx_description
1 polymer ?
#
loop_
_entity_poly.entity_id
_entity_poly.type
_entity_poly.pdbx_seq_one_letter_code
_entity_poly.pdbx_strand_id
1 'polypeptide(L)'
;MQYMHLIVKTQFFTGNKIIALGKINDLGHKSAEVHAELVDVLTHSNADYILCLDNDLRPVVNKIRNKHITWYPNKDLLMNDLMHLCNEDSLALLKSSSGGTEFPEIAKALPQRLTHFELADNFGDIFEEMSHLGQSYMIIDNKTNDIISSHNVEQSQTIEGMGPLLYYFKAMDDKLDNETITMQEWVTNNDKHYTGKQTDLFTLLESMTLSPHPSETYELVDYLFKNFANRKRYTEALISKFDLSNSIAINLTGRFRVKERQCYSVLDLFKLYKAYKYDLFKFNNMFILGLNYKSGFIRGAEQTIIFTSYTDLEELKAKIKF
;
A
#
# COMPACT_ATOMS: atom_id res chain seq x y z
N MET A 1 -0.85 -30.13 -7.46
CA MET A 1 -0.23 -29.50 -8.65
C MET A 1 -0.83 -29.91 -9.98
N GLN A 2 -1.47 -31.09 -10.12
CA GLN A 2 -2.12 -31.53 -11.38
C GLN A 2 -3.08 -30.52 -12.04
N TYR A 3 -3.71 -29.62 -11.26
CA TYR A 3 -4.66 -28.64 -11.80
C TYR A 3 -4.02 -27.35 -12.34
N MET A 4 -2.73 -27.08 -12.11
CA MET A 4 -2.08 -25.90 -12.72
C MET A 4 -1.78 -26.10 -14.22
N HIS A 5 -1.83 -27.35 -14.71
CA HIS A 5 -1.83 -27.65 -16.14
C HIS A 5 -3.12 -27.22 -16.87
N LEU A 6 -4.20 -26.84 -16.17
CA LEU A 6 -5.42 -26.34 -16.83
C LEU A 6 -5.21 -25.01 -17.54
N ILE A 7 -4.20 -24.21 -17.14
CA ILE A 7 -3.90 -22.92 -17.77
C ILE A 7 -3.14 -23.11 -19.11
N VAL A 8 -2.74 -24.34 -19.44
CA VAL A 8 -2.15 -24.68 -20.73
C VAL A 8 -3.22 -24.82 -21.84
N LYS A 9 -4.50 -25.05 -21.48
CA LYS A 9 -5.63 -25.10 -22.43
C LYS A 9 -6.38 -23.77 -22.58
N THR A 10 -5.67 -22.64 -22.51
CA THR A 10 -6.23 -21.28 -22.49
C THR A 10 -6.44 -20.63 -23.86
N GLN A 11 -6.27 -21.37 -24.95
CA GLN A 11 -6.38 -20.84 -26.32
C GLN A 11 -7.77 -20.34 -26.72
N PHE A 12 -8.80 -20.57 -25.90
CA PHE A 12 -10.19 -20.20 -26.17
C PHE A 12 -10.69 -19.00 -25.35
N PHE A 13 -9.89 -18.49 -24.41
CA PHE A 13 -10.25 -17.35 -23.57
C PHE A 13 -9.42 -16.14 -23.99
N THR A 14 -10.09 -15.02 -24.27
CA THR A 14 -9.43 -13.77 -24.70
C THR A 14 -9.17 -12.80 -23.55
N GLY A 15 -9.83 -12.99 -22.40
CA GLY A 15 -9.66 -12.21 -21.19
C GLY A 15 -8.46 -12.64 -20.34
N ASN A 16 -8.31 -11.98 -19.18
CA ASN A 16 -7.17 -12.18 -18.30
C ASN A 16 -7.13 -13.61 -17.74
N LYS A 17 -5.95 -14.23 -17.78
CA LYS A 17 -5.65 -15.51 -17.15
C LYS A 17 -5.07 -15.26 -15.77
N ILE A 18 -5.85 -15.55 -14.74
CA ILE A 18 -5.55 -15.16 -13.37
C ILE A 18 -5.30 -16.39 -12.51
N ILE A 19 -4.24 -16.37 -11.72
CA ILE A 19 -4.02 -17.34 -10.64
C ILE A 19 -4.14 -16.59 -9.32
N ALA A 20 -5.10 -16.96 -8.47
CA ALA A 20 -5.17 -16.46 -7.10
C ALA A 20 -4.90 -17.60 -6.12
N LEU A 21 -3.94 -17.40 -5.22
CA LEU A 21 -3.46 -18.39 -4.27
C LEU A 21 -3.64 -17.90 -2.83
N GLY A 22 -4.12 -18.81 -1.97
CA GLY A 22 -4.03 -18.67 -0.53
C GLY A 22 -3.06 -19.69 0.07
N LYS A 23 -2.93 -19.67 1.39
CA LYS A 23 -2.08 -20.56 2.17
C LYS A 23 -2.23 -22.03 1.78
N ILE A 24 -1.12 -22.75 1.81
CA ILE A 24 -1.05 -24.21 1.76
C ILE A 24 -0.71 -24.70 3.18
N ASN A 25 -1.64 -25.39 3.83
CA ASN A 25 -1.47 -25.91 5.19
C ASN A 25 -0.60 -27.16 5.26
N ASP A 26 -0.20 -27.50 6.49
CA ASP A 26 0.44 -28.78 6.87
C ASP A 26 1.76 -29.06 6.16
N LEU A 27 2.48 -27.99 5.78
CA LEU A 27 3.75 -28.12 5.10
C LEU A 27 4.91 -28.52 6.02
N GLY A 28 4.87 -28.17 7.31
CA GLY A 28 5.92 -28.51 8.28
C GLY A 28 7.34 -28.28 7.73
N HIS A 29 8.20 -29.29 7.84
CA HIS A 29 9.57 -29.27 7.29
C HIS A 29 9.64 -29.22 5.74
N LYS A 30 8.55 -29.50 5.03
CA LYS A 30 8.49 -29.49 3.55
C LYS A 30 8.12 -28.12 2.95
N SER A 31 7.88 -27.10 3.78
CA SER A 31 7.49 -25.77 3.29
C SER A 31 8.49 -25.19 2.27
N ALA A 32 9.79 -25.32 2.53
CA ALA A 32 10.81 -24.82 1.62
C ALA A 32 10.79 -25.51 0.24
N GLU A 33 10.59 -26.83 0.22
CA GLU A 33 10.50 -27.65 -1.00
C GLU A 33 9.25 -27.29 -1.81
N VAL A 34 8.09 -27.23 -1.15
CA VAL A 34 6.82 -26.86 -1.80
C VAL A 34 6.86 -25.42 -2.31
N HIS A 35 7.49 -24.49 -1.59
CA HIS A 35 7.66 -23.12 -2.07
C HIS A 35 8.56 -23.08 -3.31
N ALA A 36 9.61 -23.91 -3.38
CA ALA A 36 10.48 -23.99 -4.55
C ALA A 36 9.73 -24.54 -5.77
N GLU A 37 8.93 -25.60 -5.59
CA GLU A 37 8.10 -26.17 -6.66
C GLU A 37 7.05 -25.17 -7.15
N LEU A 38 6.42 -24.43 -6.24
CA LEU A 38 5.46 -23.38 -6.59
C LEU A 38 6.11 -22.25 -7.38
N VAL A 39 7.34 -21.85 -7.05
CA VAL A 39 8.09 -20.84 -7.83
C VAL A 39 8.27 -21.30 -9.27
N ASP A 40 8.66 -22.55 -9.49
CA ASP A 40 8.88 -23.10 -10.83
C ASP A 40 7.59 -23.13 -11.65
N VAL A 41 6.51 -23.64 -11.06
CA VAL A 41 5.20 -23.75 -11.74
C VAL A 41 4.64 -22.38 -12.10
N LEU A 42 4.71 -21.41 -11.18
CA LEU A 42 4.18 -20.06 -11.43
C LEU A 42 5.01 -19.30 -12.47
N THR A 43 6.34 -19.46 -12.45
CA THR A 43 7.24 -18.84 -13.44
C THR A 43 6.92 -19.30 -14.86
N HIS A 44 6.64 -20.59 -15.03
CA HIS A 44 6.33 -21.19 -16.33
C HIS A 44 4.83 -21.21 -16.69
N SER A 45 3.97 -20.63 -15.87
CA SER A 45 2.54 -20.54 -16.16
C SER A 45 2.23 -19.52 -17.27
N ASN A 46 1.11 -19.69 -17.97
CA ASN A 46 0.58 -18.70 -18.92
C ASN A 46 -0.36 -17.69 -18.25
N ALA A 47 -0.25 -17.51 -16.93
CA ALA A 47 -1.03 -16.49 -16.22
C ALA A 47 -0.51 -15.10 -16.57
N ASP A 48 -1.44 -14.17 -16.78
CA ASP A 48 -1.21 -12.75 -16.93
C ASP A 48 -0.98 -12.12 -15.56
N TYR A 49 -1.82 -12.49 -14.58
CA TYR A 49 -1.73 -12.02 -13.19
C TYR A 49 -1.71 -13.16 -12.18
N ILE A 50 -0.88 -13.01 -11.15
CA ILE A 50 -0.74 -13.94 -10.02
C ILE A 50 -0.95 -13.16 -8.71
N LEU A 51 -2.01 -13.48 -7.97
CA LEU A 51 -2.39 -12.83 -6.72
C LEU A 51 -2.17 -13.80 -5.56
N CYS A 52 -1.38 -13.42 -4.57
CA CYS A 52 -1.00 -14.27 -3.45
C CYS A 52 -1.47 -13.67 -2.12
N LEU A 53 -2.38 -14.36 -1.42
CA LEU A 53 -2.76 -14.05 -0.04
C LEU A 53 -1.84 -14.79 0.95
N ASP A 54 -1.82 -14.31 2.19
CA ASP A 54 -1.14 -14.93 3.33
C ASP A 54 0.39 -14.76 3.34
N ASN A 55 0.96 -14.57 4.53
CA ASN A 55 2.39 -14.26 4.71
C ASN A 55 3.32 -15.37 4.18
N ASP A 56 2.86 -16.63 4.18
CA ASP A 56 3.64 -17.79 3.75
C ASP A 56 3.98 -17.71 2.24
N LEU A 57 3.19 -17.00 1.43
CA LEU A 57 3.45 -16.84 -0.01
C LEU A 57 4.35 -15.64 -0.34
N ARG A 58 4.61 -14.73 0.61
CA ARG A 58 5.47 -13.55 0.36
C ARG A 58 6.89 -13.92 -0.12
N PRO A 59 7.57 -14.96 0.43
CA PRO A 59 8.85 -15.43 -0.09
C PRO A 59 8.79 -15.98 -1.52
N VAL A 60 7.67 -16.60 -1.92
CA VAL A 60 7.46 -17.14 -3.29
C VAL A 60 7.38 -16.00 -4.30
N VAL A 61 6.56 -14.99 -3.99
CA VAL A 61 6.38 -13.77 -4.80
C VAL A 61 7.71 -13.08 -5.08
N ASN A 62 8.59 -13.01 -4.09
CA ASN A 62 9.90 -12.38 -4.22
C ASN A 62 10.86 -13.12 -5.16
N LYS A 63 10.73 -14.45 -5.31
CA LYS A 63 11.60 -15.27 -6.16
C LYS A 63 11.22 -15.27 -7.64
N ILE A 64 9.93 -15.08 -7.96
CA ILE A 64 9.44 -15.08 -9.34
C ILE A 64 9.84 -13.79 -10.04
N ARG A 65 10.28 -13.87 -11.31
CA ARG A 65 10.70 -12.73 -12.13
C ARG A 65 9.85 -12.67 -13.40
N ASN A 66 9.73 -11.48 -14.00
CA ASN A 66 9.08 -11.25 -15.30
C ASN A 66 7.61 -11.71 -15.38
N LYS A 67 6.87 -11.60 -14.28
CA LYS A 67 5.44 -11.89 -14.18
C LYS A 67 4.75 -10.79 -13.36
N HIS A 68 3.49 -10.50 -13.65
CA HIS A 68 2.66 -9.68 -12.75
C HIS A 68 2.25 -10.54 -11.57
N ILE A 69 3.02 -10.45 -10.49
CA ILE A 69 2.78 -11.19 -9.27
C ILE A 69 2.80 -10.26 -8.06
N THR A 70 1.74 -10.33 -7.26
CA THR A 70 1.52 -9.41 -6.14
C THR A 70 1.10 -10.18 -4.90
N TRP A 71 1.72 -9.83 -3.78
CA TRP A 71 1.34 -10.29 -2.45
C TRP A 71 0.35 -9.33 -1.79
N TYR A 72 -0.70 -9.88 -1.19
CA TYR A 72 -1.78 -9.14 -0.55
C TYR A 72 -1.81 -9.39 0.97
N PRO A 73 -1.87 -8.33 1.78
CA PRO A 73 -1.84 -8.45 3.25
C PRO A 73 -3.19 -8.81 3.87
N ASN A 74 -4.29 -8.68 3.12
CA ASN A 74 -5.64 -9.01 3.56
C ASN A 74 -6.52 -9.39 2.37
N LYS A 75 -7.65 -10.05 2.67
CA LYS A 75 -8.58 -10.56 1.65
C LYS A 75 -9.29 -9.46 0.86
N ASP A 76 -9.57 -8.31 1.49
CA ASP A 76 -10.39 -7.27 0.89
C ASP A 76 -9.66 -6.60 -0.27
N LEU A 77 -8.36 -6.34 -0.11
CA LEU A 77 -7.52 -5.83 -1.20
C LEU A 77 -7.38 -6.85 -2.33
N LEU A 78 -7.18 -8.14 -2.02
CA LEU A 78 -7.11 -9.17 -3.05
C LEU A 78 -8.42 -9.24 -3.82
N MET A 79 -9.55 -9.28 -3.12
CA MET A 79 -10.87 -9.33 -3.72
C MET A 79 -11.12 -8.11 -4.62
N ASN A 80 -10.79 -6.91 -4.15
CA ASN A 80 -10.99 -5.68 -4.91
C ASN A 80 -10.21 -5.72 -6.23
N ASP A 81 -8.91 -5.99 -6.20
CA ASP A 81 -8.08 -6.07 -7.41
C ASP A 81 -8.55 -7.24 -8.30
N LEU A 82 -8.93 -8.38 -7.71
CA LEU A 82 -9.43 -9.55 -8.45
C LEU A 82 -10.72 -9.24 -9.22
N MET A 83 -11.64 -8.47 -8.65
CA MET A 83 -12.88 -8.05 -9.32
C MET A 83 -12.58 -7.23 -10.58
N HIS A 84 -11.60 -6.33 -10.52
CA HIS A 84 -11.20 -5.49 -11.65
C HIS A 84 -10.39 -6.24 -12.70
N LEU A 85 -9.74 -7.35 -12.35
CA LEU A 85 -9.02 -8.20 -13.30
C LEU A 85 -9.94 -9.20 -14.04
N CYS A 86 -11.08 -9.57 -13.46
CA CYS A 86 -11.98 -10.60 -14.00
C CYS A 86 -13.02 -10.01 -14.95
N ASN A 87 -12.74 -9.96 -16.26
CA ASN A 87 -13.72 -9.62 -17.30
C ASN A 87 -14.54 -10.84 -17.78
N GLU A 88 -15.50 -10.61 -18.68
CA GLU A 88 -16.44 -11.65 -19.16
C GLU A 88 -15.73 -12.88 -19.75
N ASP A 89 -14.55 -12.69 -20.34
CA ASP A 89 -13.73 -13.74 -20.96
C ASP A 89 -12.51 -14.15 -20.10
N SER A 90 -12.42 -13.66 -18.85
CA SER A 90 -11.31 -13.99 -17.95
C SER A 90 -11.43 -15.43 -17.43
N LEU A 91 -10.27 -16.07 -17.23
CA LEU A 91 -10.16 -17.36 -16.58
C LEU A 91 -9.41 -17.23 -15.26
N ALA A 92 -10.11 -17.39 -14.13
CA ALA A 92 -9.51 -17.33 -12.80
C ALA A 92 -9.38 -18.72 -12.16
N LEU A 93 -8.15 -19.13 -11.81
CA LEU A 93 -7.87 -20.28 -10.96
C LEU A 93 -7.73 -19.83 -9.51
N LEU A 94 -8.68 -20.22 -8.66
CA LEU A 94 -8.65 -19.93 -7.23
C LEU A 94 -8.21 -21.18 -6.45
N LYS A 95 -7.10 -21.09 -5.70
CA LYS A 95 -6.59 -22.26 -4.95
C LYS A 95 -6.03 -21.89 -3.58
N SER A 96 -6.53 -22.57 -2.55
CA SER A 96 -5.95 -22.55 -1.20
C SER A 96 -6.21 -23.86 -0.47
N SER A 97 -5.61 -24.01 0.71
CA SER A 97 -6.09 -24.92 1.74
C SER A 97 -7.41 -24.41 2.36
N SER A 98 -8.12 -25.30 3.06
CA SER A 98 -9.44 -25.04 3.63
C SER A 98 -9.43 -24.33 4.99
N GLY A 99 -8.30 -24.28 5.70
CA GLY A 99 -8.19 -23.66 7.03
C GLY A 99 -7.01 -22.69 7.14
N GLY A 100 -6.97 -21.86 8.19
CA GLY A 100 -5.82 -20.98 8.47
C GLY A 100 -5.57 -19.88 7.44
N THR A 101 -6.55 -19.58 6.60
CA THR A 101 -6.54 -18.52 5.58
C THR A 101 -7.97 -18.01 5.38
N GLU A 102 -8.10 -16.75 4.98
CA GLU A 102 -9.38 -16.15 4.61
C GLU A 102 -9.73 -16.36 3.12
N PHE A 103 -8.86 -17.01 2.36
CA PHE A 103 -9.05 -17.24 0.92
C PHE A 103 -10.36 -17.97 0.55
N PRO A 104 -10.86 -18.96 1.32
CA PRO A 104 -12.15 -19.60 1.01
C PRO A 104 -13.34 -18.63 0.97
N GLU A 105 -13.28 -17.51 1.69
CA GLU A 105 -14.32 -16.47 1.63
C GLU A 105 -14.28 -15.74 0.28
N ILE A 106 -13.08 -15.48 -0.24
CA ILE A 106 -12.88 -14.89 -1.57
C ILE A 106 -13.46 -15.81 -2.64
N ALA A 107 -13.08 -17.09 -2.60
CA ALA A 107 -13.54 -18.07 -3.59
C ALA A 107 -15.06 -18.25 -3.62
N LYS A 108 -15.73 -18.11 -2.46
CA LYS A 108 -17.20 -18.19 -2.36
C LYS A 108 -17.89 -16.91 -2.83
N ALA A 109 -17.34 -15.74 -2.51
CA ALA A 109 -17.98 -14.46 -2.76
C ALA A 109 -17.75 -13.92 -4.19
N LEU A 110 -16.63 -14.27 -4.82
CA LEU A 110 -16.23 -13.69 -6.11
C LEU A 110 -17.32 -13.82 -7.19
N PRO A 111 -17.94 -15.00 -7.46
CA PRO A 111 -18.93 -15.10 -8.53
C PRO A 111 -20.13 -14.15 -8.35
N GLN A 112 -20.62 -14.00 -7.11
CA GLN A 112 -21.74 -13.12 -6.80
C GLN A 112 -21.37 -11.63 -6.91
N ARG A 113 -20.12 -11.27 -6.60
CA ARG A 113 -19.67 -9.89 -6.76
C ARG A 113 -19.50 -9.54 -8.24
N LEU A 114 -18.95 -10.45 -9.05
CA LEU A 114 -18.77 -10.24 -10.49
C LEU A 114 -20.10 -10.06 -11.22
N THR A 115 -21.18 -10.75 -10.83
CA THR A 115 -22.50 -10.55 -11.47
C THR A 115 -23.08 -9.16 -11.31
N HIS A 116 -22.59 -8.36 -10.35
CA HIS A 116 -23.07 -7.01 -10.07
C HIS A 116 -21.98 -5.95 -10.33
N PHE A 117 -20.88 -6.35 -10.97
CA PHE A 117 -19.72 -5.49 -11.17
C PHE A 117 -19.57 -5.19 -12.66
N GLU A 118 -19.65 -3.90 -13.01
CA GLU A 118 -19.39 -3.41 -14.35
C GLU A 118 -17.92 -2.98 -14.46
N LEU A 119 -17.20 -3.57 -15.39
CA LEU A 119 -15.82 -3.21 -15.70
C LEU A 119 -15.77 -2.02 -16.65
N ALA A 120 -14.72 -1.20 -16.49
CA ALA A 120 -14.40 -0.19 -17.49
C ALA A 120 -13.89 -0.85 -18.79
N ASP A 121 -14.33 -0.33 -19.95
CA ASP A 121 -14.07 -0.89 -21.27
C ASP A 121 -12.58 -0.91 -21.69
N ASN A 122 -11.70 -0.14 -21.01
CA ASN A 122 -10.27 -0.01 -21.32
C ASN A 122 -9.42 -0.21 -20.06
N PHE A 123 -9.26 -1.46 -19.65
CA PHE A 123 -8.46 -1.82 -18.50
C PHE A 123 -6.95 -1.82 -18.85
N GLY A 124 -6.19 -0.91 -18.23
CA GLY A 124 -4.73 -0.81 -18.34
C GLY A 124 -3.97 -1.63 -17.30
N ASP A 125 -2.88 -1.08 -16.76
CA ASP A 125 -2.22 -1.68 -15.58
C ASP A 125 -3.14 -1.55 -14.34
N ILE A 126 -3.30 -2.64 -13.58
CA ILE A 126 -4.18 -2.67 -12.41
C ILE A 126 -3.83 -1.60 -11.38
N PHE A 127 -2.56 -1.26 -11.18
CA PHE A 127 -2.19 -0.26 -10.17
C PHE A 127 -2.47 1.17 -10.62
N GLU A 128 -2.33 1.44 -11.92
CA GLU A 128 -2.78 2.70 -12.51
C GLU A 128 -4.29 2.87 -12.36
N GLU A 129 -5.05 1.83 -12.72
CA GLU A 129 -6.51 1.84 -12.58
C GLU A 129 -6.95 2.02 -11.12
N MET A 130 -6.35 1.27 -10.18
CA MET A 130 -6.64 1.41 -8.75
C MET A 130 -6.29 2.79 -8.21
N SER A 131 -5.27 3.45 -8.78
CA SER A 131 -4.93 4.82 -8.39
C SER A 131 -5.96 5.82 -8.91
N HIS A 132 -6.41 5.68 -10.16
CA HIS A 132 -7.44 6.53 -10.75
C HIS A 132 -8.78 6.39 -10.02
N LEU A 133 -9.25 5.15 -9.82
CA LEU A 133 -10.49 4.88 -9.07
C LEU A 133 -10.38 5.32 -7.61
N GLY A 134 -9.17 5.26 -7.04
CA GLY A 134 -8.88 5.68 -5.68
C GLY A 134 -8.73 7.19 -5.47
N GLN A 135 -8.82 7.99 -6.55
CA GLN A 135 -8.71 9.44 -6.47
C GLN A 135 -9.87 10.02 -5.65
N SER A 136 -9.55 10.71 -4.55
CA SER A 136 -10.55 11.13 -3.56
C SER A 136 -10.07 12.35 -2.77
N TYR A 137 -11.01 13.16 -2.28
CA TYR A 137 -10.68 14.22 -1.33
C TYR A 137 -11.80 14.53 -0.33
N MET A 138 -11.42 15.14 0.78
CA MET A 138 -12.29 15.78 1.76
C MET A 138 -11.75 17.17 2.11
N ILE A 139 -12.61 18.19 2.09
CA ILE A 139 -12.29 19.54 2.55
C ILE A 139 -12.84 19.69 3.97
N ILE A 140 -11.96 20.01 4.90
CA ILE A 140 -12.22 20.07 6.33
C ILE A 140 -12.11 21.50 6.82
N ASP A 141 -13.03 21.94 7.67
CA ASP A 141 -12.95 23.22 8.35
C ASP A 141 -11.84 23.20 9.43
N ASN A 142 -10.94 24.19 9.41
CA ASN A 142 -9.80 24.25 10.32
C ASN A 142 -10.18 24.60 11.76
N LYS A 143 -11.41 25.04 12.06
CA LYS A 143 -11.81 25.37 13.43
C LYS A 143 -12.60 24.23 14.07
N THR A 144 -13.55 23.67 13.33
CA THR A 144 -14.53 22.68 13.82
C THR A 144 -14.11 21.23 13.53
N ASN A 145 -13.24 21.01 12.54
CA ASN A 145 -12.97 19.70 11.92
C ASN A 145 -14.17 19.08 11.18
N ASP A 146 -15.19 19.88 10.88
CA ASP A 146 -16.33 19.42 10.09
C ASP A 146 -15.93 19.22 8.63
N ILE A 147 -16.49 18.19 8.00
CA ILE A 147 -16.34 17.94 6.56
C ILE A 147 -17.26 18.92 5.83
N ILE A 148 -16.66 19.85 5.08
CA ILE A 148 -17.37 20.86 4.28
C ILE A 148 -17.86 20.25 2.97
N SER A 149 -17.00 19.48 2.31
CA SER A 149 -17.33 18.77 1.07
C SER A 149 -16.40 17.59 0.89
N SER A 150 -16.81 16.63 0.07
CA SER A 150 -16.03 15.45 -0.24
C SER A 150 -16.31 14.95 -1.66
N HIS A 151 -15.38 14.15 -2.17
CA HIS A 151 -15.48 13.51 -3.47
C HIS A 151 -14.95 12.09 -3.36
N ASN A 152 -15.71 11.12 -3.86
CA ASN A 152 -15.29 9.72 -4.00
C ASN A 152 -14.70 9.09 -2.73
N VAL A 153 -15.31 9.34 -1.57
CA VAL A 153 -14.78 8.85 -0.28
C VAL A 153 -14.87 7.33 -0.19
N GLU A 154 -15.96 6.74 -0.67
CA GLU A 154 -16.25 5.31 -0.54
C GLU A 154 -15.34 4.41 -1.39
N GLN A 155 -14.83 4.91 -2.53
CA GLN A 155 -13.89 4.17 -3.37
C GLN A 155 -12.44 4.60 -3.16
N SER A 156 -12.18 5.47 -2.17
CA SER A 156 -10.84 5.98 -1.89
C SER A 156 -9.88 4.86 -1.55
N GLN A 157 -8.79 4.80 -2.30
CA GLN A 157 -7.70 3.86 -2.08
C GLN A 157 -6.41 4.41 -2.66
N THR A 158 -5.29 3.91 -2.16
CA THR A 158 -3.95 4.16 -2.70
C THR A 158 -3.29 2.85 -3.09
N ILE A 159 -2.17 2.93 -3.81
CA ILE A 159 -1.28 1.79 -4.09
C ILE A 159 0.02 1.82 -3.26
N GLU A 160 0.13 2.81 -2.38
CA GLU A 160 1.29 3.08 -1.54
C GLU A 160 0.92 3.01 -0.06
N GLY A 161 1.92 2.98 0.81
CA GLY A 161 1.78 2.95 2.25
C GLY A 161 2.09 4.29 2.91
N MET A 162 1.77 4.39 4.19
CA MET A 162 1.93 5.58 5.04
C MET A 162 3.26 5.64 5.79
N GLY A 163 4.25 4.78 5.47
CA GLY A 163 5.51 4.64 6.23
C GLY A 163 6.09 5.95 6.77
N PRO A 164 6.42 6.93 5.90
CA PRO A 164 6.94 8.24 6.33
C PRO A 164 6.06 8.98 7.33
N LEU A 165 4.74 8.98 7.13
CA LEU A 165 3.76 9.64 8.00
C LEU A 165 3.72 9.00 9.39
N LEU A 166 3.72 7.67 9.46
CA LEU A 166 3.69 6.95 10.73
C LEU A 166 4.95 7.21 11.57
N TYR A 167 6.12 7.29 10.92
CA TYR A 167 7.38 7.54 11.62
C TYR A 167 7.54 9.01 12.00
N TYR A 168 7.03 9.92 11.18
CA TYR A 168 6.89 11.31 11.55
C TYR A 168 6.06 11.47 12.84
N PHE A 169 4.89 10.80 12.93
CA PHE A 169 4.07 10.83 14.15
C PHE A 169 4.78 10.25 15.36
N LYS A 170 5.58 9.19 15.20
CA LYS A 170 6.39 8.66 16.30
C LYS A 170 7.31 9.73 16.88
N ALA A 171 7.98 10.50 16.01
CA ALA A 171 8.87 11.56 16.45
C ALA A 171 8.13 12.69 17.17
N MET A 172 6.90 13.01 16.72
CA MET A 172 6.04 14.01 17.36
C MET A 172 5.52 13.52 18.72
N ASP A 173 5.07 12.26 18.80
CA ASP A 173 4.63 11.60 20.04
C ASP A 173 5.74 11.62 21.11
N ASP A 174 6.98 11.36 20.68
CA ASP A 174 8.17 11.34 21.55
C ASP A 174 8.69 12.72 21.93
N LYS A 175 8.25 13.78 21.24
CA LYS A 175 8.69 15.17 21.43
C LYS A 175 10.21 15.32 21.36
N LEU A 176 10.80 14.74 20.33
CA LEU A 176 12.26 14.73 20.15
C LEU A 176 12.81 16.14 19.88
N ASP A 177 13.97 16.41 20.47
CA ASP A 177 14.74 17.63 20.24
C ASP A 177 15.52 17.55 18.93
N ASN A 178 15.94 18.70 18.40
CA ASN A 178 16.76 18.70 17.19
C ASN A 178 18.20 18.34 17.52
N GLU A 179 18.70 17.28 16.88
CA GLU A 179 20.06 16.76 17.07
C GLU A 179 20.71 16.43 15.73
N THR A 180 22.04 16.50 15.67
CA THR A 180 22.80 16.11 14.49
C THR A 180 22.79 14.59 14.32
N ILE A 181 22.50 14.13 13.12
CA ILE A 181 22.47 12.73 12.71
C ILE A 181 23.53 12.52 11.62
N THR A 182 24.27 11.42 11.73
CA THR A 182 25.18 10.95 10.69
C THR A 182 24.52 9.83 9.90
N MET A 183 24.24 10.06 8.62
CA MET A 183 23.54 9.09 7.77
C MET A 183 24.31 7.77 7.66
N GLN A 184 23.59 6.66 7.82
CA GLN A 184 24.13 5.30 7.71
C GLN A 184 24.15 4.79 6.26
N GLU A 185 24.71 3.59 6.08
CA GLU A 185 24.70 2.90 4.80
C GLU A 185 23.34 2.23 4.55
N TRP A 186 22.66 2.68 3.50
CA TRP A 186 21.40 2.11 3.03
C TRP A 186 21.52 1.66 1.58
N VAL A 187 20.79 0.59 1.23
CA VAL A 187 20.75 0.04 -0.15
C VAL A 187 20.22 1.01 -1.20
N THR A 188 19.59 2.11 -0.77
CA THR A 188 19.06 3.16 -1.64
C THR A 188 19.93 4.40 -1.69
N ASN A 189 21.08 4.42 -1.00
CA ASN A 189 21.97 5.57 -0.99
C ASN A 189 22.42 5.96 -2.41
N ASN A 190 22.69 7.26 -2.57
CA ASN A 190 23.14 7.86 -3.82
C ASN A 190 23.98 9.11 -3.53
N ASP A 191 24.39 9.83 -4.58
CA ASP A 191 25.24 11.02 -4.48
C ASP A 191 24.68 12.14 -3.59
N LYS A 192 23.36 12.17 -3.36
CA LYS A 192 22.69 13.16 -2.50
C LYS A 192 22.41 12.67 -1.08
N HIS A 193 22.29 11.35 -0.90
CA HIS A 193 21.96 10.67 0.35
C HIS A 193 22.97 9.55 0.57
N TYR A 194 24.16 9.90 1.07
CA TYR A 194 25.31 9.00 1.19
C TYR A 194 25.73 8.82 2.65
N THR A 195 26.40 7.70 2.92
CA THR A 195 26.92 7.34 4.25
C THR A 195 27.89 8.42 4.77
N GLY A 196 27.74 8.81 6.02
CA GLY A 196 28.56 9.83 6.67
C GLY A 196 28.10 11.27 6.45
N LYS A 197 27.10 11.51 5.59
CA LYS A 197 26.48 12.83 5.44
C LYS A 197 25.89 13.28 6.79
N GLN A 198 26.23 14.49 7.20
CA GLN A 198 25.63 15.12 8.38
C GLN A 198 24.30 15.76 7.98
N THR A 199 23.27 15.52 8.80
CA THR A 199 21.96 16.18 8.75
C THR A 199 21.52 16.43 10.18
N ASP A 200 20.39 17.09 10.40
CA ASP A 200 19.73 17.15 11.70
C ASP A 200 18.36 16.47 11.65
N LEU A 201 17.85 16.10 12.83
CA LEU A 201 16.57 15.40 12.97
C LEU A 201 15.41 16.22 12.39
N PHE A 202 15.40 17.54 12.56
CA PHE A 202 14.31 18.38 12.05
C PHE A 202 14.34 18.47 10.53
N THR A 203 15.52 18.58 9.92
CA THR A 203 15.68 18.46 8.45
C THR A 203 15.16 17.10 7.95
N LEU A 204 15.44 16.01 8.68
CA LEU A 204 14.96 14.68 8.33
C LEU A 204 13.43 14.54 8.47
N LEU A 205 12.85 15.17 9.49
CA LEU A 205 11.40 15.21 9.69
C LEU A 205 10.69 16.11 8.67
N GLU A 206 11.30 17.23 8.30
CA GLU A 206 10.80 18.09 7.23
C GLU A 206 10.78 17.33 5.90
N SER A 207 11.80 16.55 5.57
CA SER A 207 11.80 15.78 4.31
C SER A 207 10.69 14.73 4.26
N MET A 208 10.25 14.18 5.40
CA MET A 208 9.09 13.26 5.44
C MET A 208 7.80 13.90 4.94
N THR A 209 7.67 15.22 5.02
CA THR A 209 6.46 15.95 4.63
C THR A 209 6.31 16.09 3.10
N LEU A 210 7.33 15.77 2.31
CA LEU A 210 7.32 16.02 0.87
C LEU A 210 7.89 14.85 0.06
N SER A 211 7.27 13.67 0.21
CA SER A 211 7.61 12.46 -0.56
C SER A 211 9.10 12.11 -0.46
N PRO A 212 9.58 11.76 0.75
CA PRO A 212 11.00 11.65 1.04
C PRO A 212 11.71 10.61 0.19
N HIS A 213 13.02 10.80 0.01
CA HIS A 213 13.84 9.77 -0.58
C HIS A 213 13.92 8.54 0.36
N PRO A 214 13.90 7.29 -0.15
CA PRO A 214 13.89 6.09 0.69
C PRO A 214 14.97 6.03 1.77
N SER A 215 16.20 6.48 1.48
CA SER A 215 17.30 6.52 2.46
C SER A 215 16.99 7.40 3.66
N GLU A 216 16.25 8.49 3.48
CA GLU A 216 15.85 9.38 4.58
C GLU A 216 14.84 8.68 5.50
N THR A 217 13.89 7.94 4.91
CA THR A 217 12.96 7.13 5.72
C THR A 217 13.68 6.01 6.46
N TYR A 218 14.66 5.34 5.83
CA TYR A 218 15.48 4.34 6.51
C TYR A 218 16.23 4.93 7.71
N GLU A 219 16.86 6.08 7.52
CA GLU A 219 17.57 6.81 8.57
C GLU A 219 16.65 7.17 9.74
N LEU A 220 15.46 7.72 9.44
CA LEU A 220 14.50 8.10 10.49
C LEU A 220 14.03 6.88 11.28
N VAL A 221 13.78 5.76 10.61
CA VAL A 221 13.38 4.52 11.29
C VAL A 221 14.48 3.98 12.19
N ASP A 222 15.73 4.00 11.73
CA ASP A 222 16.87 3.57 12.52
C ASP A 222 17.03 4.41 13.79
N TYR A 223 16.92 5.74 13.64
CA TYR A 223 16.94 6.68 14.76
C TYR A 223 15.79 6.41 15.76
N LEU A 224 14.56 6.24 15.27
CA LEU A 224 13.37 6.13 16.13
C LEU A 224 13.20 4.76 16.80
N PHE A 225 13.73 3.69 16.20
CA PHE A 225 13.44 2.34 16.63
C PHE A 225 14.70 1.49 16.80
N LYS A 226 14.93 1.06 18.05
CA LYS A 226 16.00 0.12 18.40
C LYS A 226 16.04 -1.15 17.53
N ASN A 227 14.88 -1.63 17.06
CA ASN A 227 14.79 -2.82 16.22
C ASN A 227 13.40 -2.95 15.55
N PHE A 228 13.30 -3.92 14.63
CA PHE A 228 12.07 -4.28 13.93
C PHE A 228 10.89 -4.59 14.87
N ALA A 229 11.11 -5.27 15.98
CA ALA A 229 10.03 -5.66 16.89
C ALA A 229 9.38 -4.44 17.57
N ASN A 230 10.18 -3.46 17.97
CA ASN A 230 9.68 -2.19 18.54
C ASN A 230 8.88 -1.40 17.50
N ARG A 231 9.39 -1.30 16.27
CA ARG A 231 8.67 -0.64 15.16
C ARG A 231 7.35 -1.32 14.84
N LYS A 232 7.36 -2.66 14.78
CA LYS A 232 6.15 -3.46 14.53
C LYS A 232 5.10 -3.22 15.61
N ARG A 233 5.49 -3.26 16.89
CA ARG A 233 4.59 -2.97 18.01
C ARG A 233 3.97 -1.57 17.92
N TYR A 234 4.77 -0.56 17.59
CA TYR A 234 4.25 0.80 17.41
C TYR A 234 3.24 0.88 16.26
N THR A 235 3.58 0.28 15.11
CA THR A 235 2.70 0.27 13.94
C THR A 235 1.39 -0.46 14.22
N GLU A 236 1.43 -1.62 14.89
CA GLU A 236 0.25 -2.38 15.30
C GLU A 236 -0.61 -1.61 16.32
N ALA A 237 0.01 -0.87 17.24
CA ALA A 237 -0.70 -0.02 18.17
C ALA A 237 -1.44 1.13 17.47
N LEU A 238 -0.83 1.77 16.47
CA LEU A 238 -1.50 2.78 15.64
C LEU A 238 -2.65 2.19 14.82
N ILE A 239 -2.41 1.05 14.18
CA ILE A 239 -3.43 0.31 13.42
C ILE A 239 -4.65 0.03 14.30
N SER A 240 -4.43 -0.49 15.52
CA SER A 240 -5.52 -0.76 16.45
C SER A 240 -6.19 0.52 16.98
N LYS A 241 -5.41 1.55 17.33
CA LYS A 241 -5.93 2.80 17.90
C LYS A 241 -6.86 3.54 16.93
N PHE A 242 -6.54 3.51 15.65
CA PHE A 242 -7.27 4.23 14.61
C PHE A 242 -8.12 3.32 13.72
N ASP A 243 -8.22 2.03 14.05
CA ASP A 243 -8.97 1.05 13.25
C ASP A 243 -8.57 1.13 11.75
N LEU A 244 -7.27 0.99 11.50
CA LEU A 244 -6.69 1.06 10.16
C LEU A 244 -6.49 -0.35 9.61
N SER A 245 -6.39 -0.48 8.29
CA SER A 245 -5.97 -1.73 7.68
C SER A 245 -4.50 -2.03 7.98
N ASN A 246 -4.14 -3.33 8.04
CA ASN A 246 -2.73 -3.74 8.09
C ASN A 246 -1.94 -3.39 6.81
N SER A 247 -2.62 -3.02 5.74
CA SER A 247 -2.04 -2.68 4.43
C SER A 247 -1.38 -1.30 4.35
N ILE A 248 -1.55 -0.45 5.37
CA ILE A 248 -0.98 0.90 5.38
C ILE A 248 0.56 0.90 5.49
N ALA A 249 1.18 -0.19 5.95
CA ALA A 249 2.60 -0.20 6.31
C ALA A 249 3.26 -1.58 6.05
N ILE A 250 3.25 -2.03 4.79
CA ILE A 250 3.85 -3.32 4.39
C ILE A 250 5.35 -3.23 4.21
N ASN A 251 5.82 -2.14 3.60
CA ASN A 251 7.24 -1.83 3.51
C ASN A 251 7.58 -0.56 4.29
N LEU A 252 8.84 -0.46 4.71
CA LEU A 252 9.31 0.61 5.58
C LEU A 252 9.06 1.99 4.94
N THR A 253 9.38 2.13 3.67
CA THR A 253 9.36 3.42 2.96
C THR A 253 7.96 3.88 2.53
N GLY A 254 6.93 3.04 2.65
CA GLY A 254 5.62 3.29 2.04
C GLY A 254 5.59 3.24 0.51
N ARG A 255 6.74 3.29 -0.18
CA ARG A 255 6.82 3.31 -1.65
C ARG A 255 6.01 2.22 -2.35
N PHE A 256 5.50 2.54 -3.52
CA PHE A 256 4.92 1.56 -4.43
C PHE A 256 5.87 0.38 -4.72
N ARG A 257 5.34 -0.84 -4.66
CA ARG A 257 6.02 -2.06 -5.11
C ARG A 257 4.99 -2.98 -5.76
N VAL A 258 5.16 -3.27 -7.05
CA VAL A 258 4.31 -4.21 -7.81
C VAL A 258 4.09 -5.54 -7.07
N LYS A 259 5.12 -6.01 -6.36
CA LYS A 259 5.10 -7.29 -5.63
C LYS A 259 4.36 -7.28 -4.29
N GLU A 260 4.03 -6.11 -3.75
CA GLU A 260 3.45 -5.98 -2.42
C GLU A 260 2.35 -4.92 -2.43
N ARG A 261 1.09 -5.35 -2.30
CA ARG A 261 -0.05 -4.44 -2.26
C ARG A 261 -0.07 -3.69 -0.93
N GLN A 262 -0.09 -2.37 -1.02
CA GLN A 262 -0.34 -1.44 0.10
C GLN A 262 -1.56 -0.60 -0.25
N CYS A 263 -2.26 -0.12 0.77
CA CYS A 263 -3.43 0.73 0.58
C CYS A 263 -3.74 1.51 1.85
N TYR A 264 -4.29 2.69 1.66
CA TYR A 264 -5.06 3.43 2.65
C TYR A 264 -6.10 4.31 1.95
N SER A 265 -7.08 4.76 2.73
CA SER A 265 -8.15 5.64 2.24
C SER A 265 -8.00 7.08 2.76
N VAL A 266 -8.78 7.99 2.17
CA VAL A 266 -8.92 9.37 2.64
C VAL A 266 -9.54 9.41 4.05
N LEU A 267 -10.38 8.43 4.40
CA LEU A 267 -10.94 8.28 5.74
C LEU A 267 -9.85 7.92 6.76
N ASP A 268 -8.92 7.05 6.41
CA ASP A 268 -7.77 6.72 7.25
C ASP A 268 -6.91 7.96 7.53
N LEU A 269 -6.62 8.74 6.48
CA LEU A 269 -5.94 10.03 6.64
C LEU A 269 -6.73 11.00 7.51
N PHE A 270 -8.06 11.06 7.39
CA PHE A 270 -8.88 11.93 8.24
C PHE A 270 -8.89 11.52 9.71
N LYS A 271 -8.91 10.21 10.00
CA LYS A 271 -8.75 9.71 11.38
C LYS A 271 -7.43 10.20 11.98
N LEU A 272 -6.34 10.12 11.22
CA LEU A 272 -5.01 10.59 11.63
C LEU A 272 -4.96 12.11 11.78
N TYR A 273 -5.53 12.86 10.83
CA TYR A 273 -5.62 14.33 10.89
C TYR A 273 -6.29 14.81 12.17
N LYS A 274 -7.42 14.22 12.57
CA LYS A 274 -8.11 14.61 13.81
C LYS A 274 -7.24 14.48 15.05
N ALA A 275 -6.32 13.51 15.07
CA ALA A 275 -5.43 13.29 16.21
C ALA A 275 -4.16 14.15 16.15
N TYR A 276 -3.61 14.39 14.95
CA TYR A 276 -2.28 14.97 14.75
C TYR A 276 -2.29 16.33 14.03
N LYS A 277 -3.44 16.99 13.94
CA LYS A 277 -3.66 18.23 13.15
C LYS A 277 -2.57 19.29 13.29
N TYR A 278 -2.12 19.58 14.52
CA TYR A 278 -1.10 20.61 14.74
C TYR A 278 0.29 20.11 14.39
N ASP A 279 0.60 18.86 14.74
CA ASP A 279 1.90 18.25 14.50
C ASP A 279 2.16 18.01 13.00
N LEU A 280 1.13 17.68 12.23
CA LEU A 280 1.20 17.47 10.77
C LEU A 280 1.87 18.62 10.02
N PHE A 281 1.66 19.85 10.47
CA PHE A 281 2.08 21.06 9.77
C PHE A 281 3.12 21.87 10.54
N LYS A 282 3.95 21.17 11.33
CA LYS A 282 5.04 21.78 12.11
C LYS A 282 6.09 22.44 11.21
N PHE A 283 6.42 21.80 10.10
CA PHE A 283 7.49 22.26 9.19
C PHE A 283 6.98 23.05 7.99
N ASN A 284 5.80 22.70 7.47
CA ASN A 284 5.16 23.43 6.39
C ASN A 284 3.64 23.16 6.36
N ASN A 285 2.93 23.75 5.40
CA ASN A 285 1.47 23.63 5.28
C ASN A 285 1.01 22.38 4.51
N MET A 286 1.88 21.42 4.24
CA MET A 286 1.57 20.23 3.46
C MET A 286 2.19 18.98 4.08
N PHE A 287 1.59 17.84 3.81
CA PHE A 287 2.24 16.56 4.06
C PHE A 287 1.86 15.62 2.92
N ILE A 288 2.82 15.31 2.06
CA ILE A 288 2.60 14.65 0.77
C ILE A 288 3.34 13.32 0.74
N LEU A 289 2.56 12.26 0.60
CA LEU A 289 3.02 10.90 0.38
C LEU A 289 2.94 10.55 -1.11
N GLY A 290 3.76 9.58 -1.50
CA GLY A 290 3.73 8.98 -2.83
C GLY A 290 4.56 9.70 -3.88
N LEU A 291 4.91 9.01 -4.97
CA LEU A 291 5.76 9.59 -6.02
C LEU A 291 4.95 10.09 -7.22
N ASN A 292 4.30 9.17 -7.94
CA ASN A 292 3.49 9.50 -9.11
C ASN A 292 2.06 9.89 -8.72
N TYR A 293 1.49 9.15 -7.75
CA TYR A 293 0.14 9.37 -7.23
C TYR A 293 0.25 9.93 -5.82
N LYS A 294 0.09 11.24 -5.70
CA LYS A 294 0.24 11.98 -4.45
C LYS A 294 -1.00 11.81 -3.58
N SER A 295 -0.77 11.69 -2.29
CA SER A 295 -1.81 11.62 -1.27
C SER A 295 -1.37 12.40 -0.03
N GLY A 296 -2.29 12.82 0.82
CA GLY A 296 -1.96 13.44 2.11
C GLY A 296 -2.79 14.66 2.42
N PHE A 297 -2.13 15.74 2.83
CA PHE A 297 -2.76 16.90 3.46
C PHE A 297 -2.23 18.22 2.88
N ILE A 298 -3.13 19.19 2.66
CA ILE A 298 -2.77 20.57 2.31
C ILE A 298 -3.61 21.53 3.15
N ARG A 299 -2.94 22.29 4.02
CA ARG A 299 -3.57 23.29 4.88
C ARG A 299 -3.57 24.66 4.21
N GLY A 300 -4.76 25.18 3.99
CA GLY A 300 -5.02 26.58 3.70
C GLY A 300 -5.33 27.39 4.96
N ALA A 301 -5.76 28.64 4.79
CA ALA A 301 -6.06 29.55 5.88
C ALA A 301 -7.18 29.04 6.80
N GLU A 302 -8.35 28.75 6.23
CA GLU A 302 -9.55 28.33 6.97
C GLU A 302 -9.91 26.86 6.77
N GLN A 303 -9.28 26.19 5.79
CA GLN A 303 -9.64 24.84 5.38
C GLN A 303 -8.40 23.99 5.18
N THR A 304 -8.53 22.68 5.38
CA THR A 304 -7.51 21.68 5.02
C THR A 304 -8.14 20.69 4.05
N ILE A 305 -7.45 20.39 2.96
CA ILE A 305 -7.83 19.29 2.06
C ILE A 305 -7.02 18.04 2.41
N ILE A 306 -7.74 16.93 2.56
CA ILE A 306 -7.20 15.58 2.77
C ILE A 306 -7.51 14.80 1.50
N PHE A 307 -6.54 14.12 0.90
CA PHE A 307 -6.71 13.55 -0.44
C PHE A 307 -5.91 12.28 -0.68
N THR A 308 -6.33 11.50 -1.66
CA THR A 308 -5.64 10.31 -2.16
C THR A 308 -5.54 10.32 -3.68
N SER A 309 -4.41 9.82 -4.19
CA SER A 309 -4.16 9.42 -5.58
C SER A 309 -4.27 10.51 -6.66
N TYR A 310 -3.80 11.72 -6.38
CA TYR A 310 -3.72 12.84 -7.36
C TYR A 310 -2.35 12.93 -8.02
N THR A 311 -2.30 13.19 -9.33
CA THR A 311 -1.04 13.44 -10.05
C THR A 311 -0.66 14.92 -10.07
N ASP A 312 -1.66 15.82 -10.05
CA ASP A 312 -1.48 17.27 -9.99
C ASP A 312 -2.09 17.85 -8.70
N LEU A 313 -1.24 18.47 -7.88
CA LEU A 313 -1.68 19.09 -6.64
C LEU A 313 -2.32 20.46 -6.86
N GLU A 314 -2.05 21.15 -7.97
CA GLU A 314 -2.63 22.48 -8.23
C GLU A 314 -4.15 22.40 -8.36
N GLU A 315 -4.68 21.29 -8.91
CA GLU A 315 -6.12 21.02 -8.96
C GLU A 315 -6.76 21.03 -7.55
N LEU A 316 -6.05 20.50 -6.55
CA LEU A 316 -6.52 20.46 -5.16
C LEU A 316 -6.35 21.82 -4.48
N LYS A 317 -5.21 22.48 -4.71
CA LYS A 317 -4.92 23.81 -4.16
C LYS A 317 -5.96 24.83 -4.61
N ALA A 318 -6.43 24.75 -5.84
CA ALA A 318 -7.48 25.64 -6.36
C ALA A 318 -8.84 25.50 -5.63
N LYS A 319 -9.06 24.42 -4.87
CA LYS A 319 -10.32 24.18 -4.14
C LYS A 319 -10.37 24.86 -2.77
N ILE A 320 -9.24 25.36 -2.25
CA ILE A 320 -9.14 26.01 -0.94
C ILE A 320 -8.35 27.32 -1.03
N LYS A 321 -8.46 28.18 0.00
CA LYS A 321 -7.71 29.44 0.09
C LYS A 321 -6.45 29.26 0.93
N PHE A 322 -5.31 29.74 0.43
CA PHE A 322 -4.03 29.82 1.16
C PHE A 322 -3.93 31.10 1.98
#